data_AF-A0A7L9S8M7-F1
#
_entry.id   AF-A0A7L9S8M7-F1
#
_cell.length_a   1.000
_cell.length_b   1.000
_cell.length_c   1.000
_cell.angle_alpha   90.00
_cell.angle_beta   90.00
_cell.angle_gamma   90.00
#
_symmetry.space_group_name_H-M   'P 1'
#
loop_
_entity.id
_entity.type
_entity.pdbx_description
1 polymer ?
#
loop_
_entity_poly.entity_id
_entity_poly.type
_entity_poly.pdbx_seq_one_letter_code
_entity_poly.pdbx_strand_id
1 'polypeptide(L)'
;MRKIGLIALLFSLCLPSYAMPDIRIEHGKSLDGFARARIINNTTEILACYVAIDGYKKKFVLGPLKPSTWYKATDKRFNYKHFSTWCDYLEFYPHYAKYQ
;
A
#
# COMPACT_ATOMS: atom_id res chain seq x y z
N MET A 1 10.02 -11.80 45.68
CA MET A 1 9.04 -10.75 45.31
C MET A 1 9.60 -9.69 44.34
N ARG A 2 10.81 -9.14 44.57
CA ARG A 2 11.39 -8.07 43.72
C ARG A 2 11.62 -8.42 42.24
N LYS A 3 12.00 -9.68 41.93
CA LYS A 3 12.20 -10.16 40.54
C LYS A 3 10.89 -10.39 39.78
N ILE A 4 9.81 -10.77 40.47
CA ILE A 4 8.49 -11.02 39.88
C ILE A 4 7.86 -9.70 39.41
N GLY A 5 7.99 -8.63 40.20
CA GLY A 5 7.54 -7.29 39.79
C GLY A 5 8.28 -6.75 38.56
N LEU A 6 9.57 -7.08 38.42
CA LEU A 6 10.37 -6.66 37.26
C LEU A 6 9.97 -7.41 35.97
N ILE A 7 9.69 -8.71 36.08
CA ILE A 7 9.22 -9.54 34.95
C ILE A 7 7.82 -9.10 34.51
N ALA A 8 6.93 -8.80 35.45
CA ALA A 8 5.59 -8.30 35.14
C ALA A 8 5.61 -6.93 34.43
N LEU A 9 6.55 -6.05 34.79
CA LEU A 9 6.73 -4.75 34.15
C LEU A 9 7.30 -4.86 32.72
N LEU A 10 8.17 -5.84 32.45
CA LEU A 10 8.72 -6.08 31.11
C LEU A 10 7.67 -6.64 30.14
N PHE A 11 6.73 -7.45 30.64
CA PHE A 11 5.68 -8.04 29.80
C PHE A 11 4.63 -7.02 29.35
N SER A 12 4.36 -5.98 30.15
CA SER A 12 3.40 -4.91 29.80
C SER A 12 3.90 -3.92 28.75
N LEU A 13 5.17 -3.98 28.34
CA LEU A 13 5.73 -3.14 27.28
C LEU A 13 5.68 -3.78 25.88
N CYS A 14 5.21 -5.03 25.75
CA CYS A 14 5.13 -5.72 24.47
C CYS A 14 3.84 -5.31 23.73
N LEU A 15 3.89 -4.23 22.97
CA LEU A 15 2.79 -3.83 22.09
C LEU A 15 2.89 -4.57 20.75
N PRO A 16 1.79 -5.18 20.25
CA PRO A 16 1.79 -5.72 18.90
C PRO A 16 2.03 -4.60 17.89
N SER A 17 2.99 -4.79 16.98
CA SER A 17 3.23 -3.89 15.86
C SER A 17 2.72 -4.53 14.58
N TYR A 18 1.88 -3.80 13.85
CA TYR A 18 1.49 -4.17 12.50
C TYR A 18 2.53 -3.59 11.53
N ALA A 19 3.20 -4.47 10.79
CA ALA A 19 4.15 -4.05 9.76
C ALA A 19 3.38 -3.67 8.50
N MET A 20 3.84 -2.64 7.77
CA MET A 20 3.31 -2.37 6.43
C MET A 20 3.63 -3.54 5.48
N PRO A 21 2.78 -3.84 4.50
CA PRO A 21 3.05 -4.89 3.52
C PRO A 21 4.25 -4.52 2.64
N ASP A 22 5.02 -5.54 2.21
CA ASP A 22 6.07 -5.36 1.22
C ASP A 22 5.45 -5.09 -0.17
N ILE A 23 5.59 -3.83 -0.61
CA ILE A 23 5.16 -3.38 -1.92
C ILE A 23 6.31 -2.69 -2.66
N ARG A 24 6.33 -2.84 -3.98
CA ARG A 24 7.21 -2.07 -4.87
C ARG A 24 6.39 -1.18 -5.79
N ILE A 25 6.77 0.09 -5.88
CA ILE A 25 6.14 1.05 -6.81
C ILE A 25 7.04 1.16 -8.03
N GLU A 26 6.48 0.87 -9.20
CA GLU A 26 7.15 1.11 -10.47
C GLU A 26 6.56 2.32 -11.18
N HIS A 27 7.44 3.16 -11.71
CA HIS A 27 7.09 4.36 -12.45
C HIS A 27 7.50 4.23 -13.91
N GLY A 28 6.78 4.93 -14.79
CA GLY A 28 7.14 4.99 -16.20
C GLY A 28 6.40 6.10 -16.93
N LYS A 29 6.48 6.05 -18.27
CA LYS A 29 5.68 6.90 -19.16
C LYS A 29 4.86 6.04 -20.12
N SER A 30 3.68 6.51 -20.49
CA SER A 30 2.90 5.95 -21.60
C SER A 30 3.55 6.31 -22.94
N LEU A 31 3.08 5.72 -24.03
CA LEU A 31 3.51 6.07 -25.39
C LEU A 31 3.30 7.56 -25.68
N ASP A 32 2.18 8.13 -25.21
CA ASP A 32 1.88 9.57 -25.39
C ASP A 32 2.65 10.50 -24.42
N GLY A 33 3.52 9.94 -23.58
CA GLY A 33 4.38 10.69 -22.66
C GLY A 33 3.79 11.02 -21.28
N PHE A 34 2.58 10.54 -20.94
CA PHE A 34 2.01 10.76 -19.61
C PHE A 34 2.73 9.91 -18.56
N ALA A 35 2.96 10.47 -17.38
CA ALA A 35 3.49 9.71 -16.25
C ALA A 35 2.51 8.60 -15.84
N ARG A 36 3.02 7.43 -15.48
CA ARG A 36 2.23 6.31 -14.98
C ARG A 36 2.95 5.61 -13.82
N ALA A 37 2.17 5.00 -12.94
CA ALA A 37 2.65 4.18 -11.84
C ALA A 37 1.86 2.87 -11.74
N ARG A 38 2.49 1.82 -11.22
CA ARG A 38 1.82 0.59 -10.78
C ARG A 38 2.41 0.13 -9.46
N ILE A 39 1.59 -0.54 -8.65
CA ILE A 39 2.02 -1.13 -7.39
C ILE A 39 2.19 -2.64 -7.60
N ILE A 40 3.26 -3.21 -7.08
CA ILE A 40 3.52 -4.64 -7.07
C ILE A 40 3.41 -5.11 -5.63
N ASN A 41 2.53 -6.07 -5.39
CA ASN A 41 2.43 -6.76 -4.13
C ASN A 41 3.48 -7.88 -4.10
N ASN A 42 4.47 -7.79 -3.21
CA ASN A 42 5.47 -8.84 -3.01
C ASN A 42 5.09 -9.82 -1.88
N THR A 43 3.96 -9.57 -1.21
CA THR A 43 3.44 -10.45 -0.15
C THR A 43 2.58 -11.57 -0.73
N THR A 44 2.35 -12.60 0.09
CA THR A 44 1.38 -13.68 -0.17
C THR A 44 -0.04 -13.32 0.22
N GLU A 45 -0.26 -12.11 0.73
CA GLU A 45 -1.56 -11.63 1.20
C GLU A 45 -2.28 -10.78 0.15
N ILE A 46 -3.59 -10.66 0.29
CA ILE A 46 -4.39 -9.73 -0.51
C ILE A 46 -4.34 -8.35 0.14
N LEU A 47 -4.06 -7.31 -0.67
CA LEU A 47 -3.92 -5.94 -0.18
C LEU A 47 -5.09 -5.06 -0.64
N ALA A 48 -5.50 -4.16 0.25
CA ALA A 48 -6.31 -2.99 -0.08
C ALA A 48 -5.37 -1.86 -0.52
N CYS A 49 -5.54 -1.34 -1.74
CA CYS A 49 -4.62 -0.36 -2.31
C CYS A 49 -5.34 0.85 -2.91
N TYR A 50 -4.66 1.99 -2.94
CA TYR A 50 -5.03 3.09 -3.82
C TYR A 50 -3.83 3.69 -4.55
N VAL A 51 -4.13 4.27 -5.71
CA VAL A 51 -3.26 5.20 -6.42
C VAL A 51 -4.01 6.50 -6.61
N ALA A 52 -3.39 7.61 -6.25
CA ALA A 52 -3.92 8.96 -6.44
C ALA A 52 -2.96 9.81 -7.27
N ILE A 53 -3.50 10.49 -8.28
CA ILE A 53 -2.79 11.38 -9.18
C ILE A 53 -3.79 12.37 -9.78
N ASP A 54 -3.37 13.63 -9.98
CA ASP A 54 -4.15 14.64 -10.71
C ASP A 54 -5.57 14.86 -10.13
N GLY A 55 -5.69 14.86 -8.80
CA GLY A 55 -6.97 15.01 -8.10
C GLY A 55 -7.86 13.77 -8.06
N TYR A 56 -7.52 12.70 -8.78
CA TYR A 56 -8.27 11.43 -8.77
C TYR A 56 -7.62 10.40 -7.86
N LYS A 57 -8.45 9.62 -7.14
CA LYS A 57 -8.02 8.50 -6.32
C LYS A 57 -8.72 7.22 -6.77
N LYS A 58 -7.97 6.24 -7.26
CA LYS A 58 -8.48 4.93 -7.64
C LYS A 58 -8.16 3.91 -6.55
N LYS A 59 -9.19 3.33 -5.94
CA LYS A 59 -9.12 2.25 -4.96
C LYS A 59 -9.29 0.91 -5.67
N PHE A 60 -8.58 -0.11 -5.21
CA PHE A 60 -8.63 -1.47 -5.76
C PHE A 60 -8.12 -2.50 -4.75
N VAL A 61 -8.46 -3.76 -4.98
CA VAL A 61 -7.85 -4.90 -4.30
C VAL A 61 -6.70 -5.43 -5.15
N LEU A 62 -5.55 -5.70 -4.53
CA LEU A 62 -4.37 -6.23 -5.19
C LEU A 62 -4.08 -7.64 -4.68
N GLY A 63 -4.17 -8.61 -5.58
CA GLY A 63 -3.88 -10.01 -5.26
C GLY A 63 -2.41 -10.25 -4.87
N PRO A 64 -2.12 -11.41 -4.28
CA PRO A 64 -0.77 -11.78 -3.83
C PRO A 64 0.19 -11.93 -4.99
N LEU A 65 1.45 -11.53 -4.80
CA LEU A 65 2.54 -11.69 -5.78
C LEU A 65 2.20 -11.13 -7.18
N LYS A 66 1.37 -10.09 -7.24
CA LYS A 66 0.83 -9.54 -8.51
C LYS A 66 1.10 -8.04 -8.67
N PRO A 67 1.37 -7.60 -9.91
CA PRO A 67 1.33 -6.18 -10.25
C PRO A 67 -0.11 -5.70 -10.43
N SER A 68 -0.38 -4.45 -10.06
CA SER A 68 -1.58 -3.74 -10.47
C SER A 68 -1.54 -3.40 -11.97
N THR A 69 -2.67 -2.98 -12.50
CA THR A 69 -2.69 -2.25 -13.77
C THR A 69 -1.86 -0.96 -13.68
N TRP A 70 -1.44 -0.43 -14.83
CA TRP A 70 -0.82 0.89 -14.89
C TRP A 70 -1.87 2.00 -14.69
N TYR A 71 -1.64 2.88 -13.73
CA TYR A 71 -2.43 4.09 -13.52
C TYR A 71 -1.68 5.28 -14.12
N LYS A 72 -2.33 5.96 -15.08
CA LYS A 72 -1.75 7.05 -15.86
C LYS A 72 -2.28 8.40 -15.35
N ALA A 73 -1.43 9.42 -15.34
CA ALA A 73 -1.86 10.80 -15.15
C ALA A 73 -2.71 11.27 -16.35
N THR A 74 -3.58 12.26 -16.12
CA THR A 74 -4.41 12.87 -17.16
C THR A 74 -3.75 14.09 -17.80
N ASP A 75 -2.82 14.74 -17.10
CA ASP A 75 -2.02 15.85 -17.63
C ASP A 75 -0.51 15.52 -17.64
N LYS A 76 0.22 16.00 -18.66
CA LYS A 76 1.66 15.77 -18.87
C LYS A 76 2.55 16.57 -17.92
N ARG A 77 2.01 17.58 -17.23
CA ARG A 77 2.70 18.36 -16.20
C ARG A 77 3.03 17.51 -14.96
N PHE A 78 2.24 16.46 -14.72
CA PHE A 78 2.52 15.51 -13.65
C PHE A 78 3.67 14.57 -14.01
N ASN A 79 4.41 14.19 -12.97
CA ASN A 79 5.54 13.27 -13.04
C ASN A 79 5.48 12.25 -11.90
N TYR A 80 6.45 11.33 -11.83
CA TYR A 80 6.48 10.25 -10.86
C TYR A 80 6.33 10.70 -9.39
N LYS A 81 6.83 11.90 -9.04
CA LYS A 81 6.77 12.43 -7.66
C LYS A 81 5.36 12.83 -7.23
N HIS A 82 4.45 13.01 -8.17
CA HIS A 82 3.09 13.44 -7.88
C HIS A 82 2.13 12.29 -7.58
N PHE A 83 2.56 11.04 -7.77
CA PHE A 83 1.75 9.89 -7.40
C PHE A 83 1.76 9.73 -5.89
N SER A 84 0.58 9.66 -5.29
CA SER A 84 0.39 9.19 -3.93
C SER A 84 -0.14 7.76 -3.99
N THR A 85 0.55 6.84 -3.33
CA THR A 85 0.18 5.42 -3.31
C THR A 85 0.14 4.92 -1.88
N TRP A 86 -0.68 3.91 -1.64
CA TRP A 86 -0.80 3.27 -0.34
C TRP A 86 -1.38 1.87 -0.54
N CYS A 87 -0.90 0.93 0.25
CA CYS A 87 -1.49 -0.38 0.42
C CYS A 87 -1.39 -0.82 1.87
N ASP A 88 -2.35 -1.64 2.29
CA ASP A 88 -2.33 -2.36 3.57
C ASP A 88 -3.07 -3.69 3.39
N TYR A 89 -2.99 -4.58 4.38
CA TYR A 89 -3.67 -5.87 4.31
C TYR A 89 -5.18 -5.69 4.24
N LEU A 90 -5.84 -6.43 3.33
CA LEU A 90 -7.28 -6.33 3.11
C LEU A 90 -8.08 -6.66 4.39
N GLU A 91 -7.55 -7.54 5.26
CA GLU A 91 -8.18 -7.93 6.52
C GLU A 91 -8.45 -6.74 7.45
N PHE A 92 -7.60 -5.71 7.43
CA PHE A 92 -7.76 -4.49 8.24
C PHE A 92 -8.67 -3.45 7.56
N TYR A 93 -8.95 -3.62 6.26
CA TYR A 93 -9.73 -2.68 5.45
C TYR A 93 -10.82 -3.39 4.63
N PRO A 94 -11.75 -4.14 5.26
CA PRO A 94 -12.72 -4.98 4.56
C PRO A 94 -13.64 -4.21 3.62
N HIS A 95 -13.85 -2.91 3.86
CA HIS A 95 -14.62 -2.04 2.96
C HIS A 95 -13.99 -1.85 1.57
N TYR A 96 -12.73 -2.27 1.37
CA TYR A 96 -12.11 -2.33 0.05
C TYR A 96 -12.55 -3.53 -0.79
N ALA A 97 -13.18 -4.56 -0.20
CA ALA A 97 -13.63 -5.75 -0.93
C ALA A 97 -14.59 -5.42 -2.08
N LYS A 98 -15.31 -4.29 -2.03
CA LYS A 98 -16.15 -3.80 -3.14
C LYS A 98 -15.38 -3.27 -4.36
N TYR A 99 -14.06 -3.14 -4.27
CA TYR A 99 -13.17 -2.69 -5.34
C TYR A 99 -12.30 -3.83 -5.90
N GLN A 100 -12.73 -5.08 -5.69
CA GLN A 100 -12.10 -6.26 -6.27
C GLN A 100 -12.35 -6.37 -7.77
#